data_AF-A0A369R095-F1
#
_entry.id   AF-A0A369R095-F1
#
_cell.length_a   1.000
_cell.length_b   1.000
_cell.length_c   1.000
_cell.angle_alpha   90.00
_cell.angle_beta   90.00
_cell.angle_gamma   90.00
#
_symmetry.space_group_name_H-M   'P 1'
#
loop_
_entity.id
_entity.type
_entity.pdbx_description
1 polymer ?
#
loop_
_entity_poly.entity_id
_entity_poly.type
_entity_poly.pdbx_seq_one_letter_code
_entity_poly.pdbx_strand_id
1 'polypeptide(L)'
;MAMHDHPALGALPIIGRIVNIRHPSPGGDDTLLRGLTRGGPVRPFDNVHASGYRGLYDMAAPDSSRFLLATGQSGHPLSPHYRDQNMLWRDGCYLPMQVDEIRPDHGGVHVLTLAPAR
;
A
#
# COMPACT_ATOMS: atom_id res chain seq x y z
N MET A 1 1.75 -15.70 -3.77
CA MET A 1 2.72 -14.61 -3.49
C MET A 1 2.18 -13.34 -4.13
N ALA A 2 2.00 -12.24 -3.39
CA ALA A 2 1.60 -10.95 -3.98
C ALA A 2 2.74 -10.36 -4.81
N MET A 3 2.40 -9.90 -6.01
CA MET A 3 3.35 -9.37 -7.00
C MET A 3 3.12 -7.88 -7.21
N HIS A 4 3.96 -7.03 -6.62
CA HIS A 4 3.99 -5.59 -6.92
C HIS A 4 5.22 -5.27 -7.75
N ASP A 5 5.05 -5.20 -9.07
CA ASP A 5 6.12 -4.94 -10.03
C ASP A 5 6.28 -3.45 -10.28
N HIS A 6 7.48 -2.93 -10.11
CA HIS A 6 7.76 -1.56 -10.51
C HIS A 6 7.72 -1.47 -12.04
N PRO A 7 6.88 -0.60 -12.64
CA PRO A 7 6.64 -0.62 -14.08
C PRO A 7 7.90 -0.36 -14.93
N ALA A 8 8.73 0.62 -14.53
CA ALA A 8 9.95 0.95 -15.28
C ALA A 8 11.18 0.11 -14.87
N LEU A 9 11.38 -0.10 -13.56
CA LEU A 9 12.63 -0.63 -13.01
C LEU A 9 12.55 -2.12 -12.62
N GLY A 10 11.35 -2.70 -12.61
CA GLY A 10 11.09 -4.02 -12.04
C GLY A 10 11.68 -5.19 -12.83
N ALA A 11 11.95 -5.01 -14.12
CA ALA A 11 12.56 -6.02 -14.99
C ALA A 11 14.09 -6.08 -14.90
N LEU A 12 14.73 -5.09 -14.27
CA LEU A 12 16.18 -5.03 -14.15
C LEU A 12 16.68 -6.03 -13.09
N PRO A 13 17.74 -6.81 -13.36
CA PRO A 13 18.10 -7.99 -12.56
C PRO A 13 18.52 -7.68 -11.11
N ILE A 14 19.11 -6.51 -10.87
CA ILE A 14 19.55 -6.05 -9.55
C ILE A 14 18.56 -5.03 -8.98
N ILE A 15 18.26 -3.98 -9.74
CA ILE A 15 17.36 -2.90 -9.31
C ILE A 15 15.95 -3.44 -9.03
N GLY A 16 15.47 -4.37 -9.87
CA GLY A 16 14.19 -5.03 -9.70
C GLY A 16 14.04 -5.74 -8.35
N ARG A 17 15.12 -6.28 -7.77
CA ARG A 17 15.09 -6.92 -6.44
C ARG A 17 14.88 -5.92 -5.31
N ILE A 18 15.24 -4.66 -5.53
CA ILE A 18 15.09 -3.58 -4.56
C ILE A 18 13.70 -2.98 -4.67
N VAL A 19 13.26 -2.63 -5.89
CA VAL A 19 12.01 -1.89 -6.10
C VAL A 19 10.77 -2.78 -6.06
N ASN A 20 10.85 -4.03 -6.55
CA ASN A 20 9.69 -4.91 -6.52
C ASN A 20 9.37 -5.31 -5.07
N ILE A 21 8.07 -5.39 -4.76
CA ILE A 21 7.60 -5.87 -3.46
C ILE A 21 6.98 -7.25 -3.67
N ARG A 22 7.37 -8.19 -2.81
CA ARG A 22 6.93 -9.59 -2.81
C ARG A 22 6.63 -9.99 -1.37
N HIS A 23 5.45 -10.51 -1.11
CA HIS A 23 5.15 -11.13 0.19
C HIS A 23 4.05 -12.18 0.02
N PRO A 24 4.02 -13.24 0.85
CA PRO A 24 2.90 -14.18 0.87
C PRO A 24 1.62 -13.39 1.15
N SER A 25 0.53 -13.69 0.46
CA SER A 25 -0.77 -13.08 0.71
C SER A 25 -1.84 -14.15 0.80
N PRO A 26 -2.81 -14.01 1.73
CA PRO A 26 -4.00 -14.85 1.73
C PRO A 26 -5.01 -14.39 0.67
N GLY A 27 -6.11 -15.12 0.56
CA GLY A 27 -7.16 -14.85 -0.42
C GLY A 27 -7.04 -15.70 -1.68
N GLY A 28 -7.97 -15.48 -2.58
CA GLY A 28 -8.05 -16.20 -3.86
C GLY A 28 -8.99 -15.52 -4.84
N ASP A 29 -9.22 -16.19 -5.96
CA ASP A 29 -10.05 -15.68 -7.05
C ASP A 29 -11.47 -15.41 -6.53
N ASP A 30 -12.11 -16.37 -5.90
CA ASP A 30 -13.54 -16.24 -5.53
C ASP A 30 -13.77 -15.84 -4.07
N THR A 31 -12.81 -15.16 -3.45
CA THR A 31 -12.91 -14.72 -2.05
C THR A 31 -13.08 -13.21 -1.92
N LEU A 32 -13.71 -12.73 -0.84
CA LEU A 32 -13.79 -11.28 -0.54
C LEU A 32 -12.41 -10.63 -0.44
N LEU A 33 -11.46 -11.33 0.19
CA LEU A 33 -10.06 -10.95 0.15
C LEU A 33 -9.48 -11.31 -1.22
N ARG A 34 -9.84 -10.54 -2.24
CA ARG A 34 -9.48 -10.83 -3.64
C ARG A 34 -7.97 -10.97 -3.79
N GLY A 35 -7.54 -12.08 -4.40
CA GLY A 35 -6.18 -12.30 -4.84
C GLY A 35 -6.18 -13.10 -6.12
N LEU A 36 -6.16 -12.40 -7.27
CA LEU A 36 -6.21 -13.03 -8.59
C LEU A 36 -4.95 -13.86 -8.81
N THR A 37 -5.13 -15.17 -8.97
CA THR A 37 -4.06 -16.09 -9.32
C THR A 37 -3.63 -15.87 -10.78
N ARG A 38 -2.32 -15.95 -11.04
CA ARG A 38 -1.76 -15.82 -12.39
C ARG A 38 -2.31 -16.86 -13.36
N GLY A 39 -2.55 -18.08 -12.87
CA GLY A 39 -2.86 -19.25 -13.69
C GLY A 39 -1.68 -19.70 -14.57
N GLY A 40 -1.95 -20.61 -15.51
CA GLY A 40 -0.97 -21.14 -16.44
C GLY A 40 0.09 -22.08 -15.82
N PRO A 41 1.11 -22.50 -16.58
CA PRO A 41 2.06 -23.53 -16.15
C PRO A 41 3.16 -23.03 -15.21
N VAL A 42 3.46 -21.73 -15.19
CA VAL A 42 4.60 -21.15 -14.45
C VAL A 42 4.10 -20.19 -13.37
N ARG A 43 4.40 -20.52 -12.10
CA ARG A 43 3.94 -19.78 -10.91
C ARG A 43 2.43 -19.48 -10.94
N PRO A 44 1.56 -20.51 -11.10
CA PRO A 44 0.12 -20.30 -11.23
C PRO A 44 -0.52 -19.58 -10.04
N PHE A 45 0.03 -19.75 -8.84
CA PHE A 45 -0.51 -19.21 -7.59
C PHE A 45 0.09 -17.85 -7.19
N ASP A 46 0.80 -17.16 -8.10
CA ASP A 46 1.14 -15.76 -7.90
C ASP A 46 -0.14 -14.93 -7.85
N ASN A 47 -0.31 -14.11 -6.81
CA ASN A 47 -1.37 -13.13 -6.72
C ASN A 47 -0.93 -11.89 -7.50
N VAL A 48 -1.49 -11.71 -8.69
CA VAL A 48 -1.15 -10.64 -9.65
C VAL A 48 -2.08 -9.45 -9.57
N HIS A 49 -3.20 -9.56 -8.85
CA HIS A 49 -4.14 -8.46 -8.67
C HIS A 49 -4.95 -8.60 -7.38
N ALA A 50 -4.98 -7.54 -6.58
CA ALA A 50 -5.69 -7.45 -5.31
C ALA A 50 -6.07 -5.99 -5.00
N SER A 51 -6.72 -5.75 -3.86
CA SER A 51 -7.06 -4.40 -3.41
C SER A 51 -5.81 -3.51 -3.25
N GLY A 52 -5.68 -2.46 -4.05
CA GLY A 52 -4.63 -1.45 -3.88
C GLY A 52 -4.85 -0.54 -2.67
N TYR A 53 -6.12 -0.32 -2.31
CA TYR A 53 -6.58 0.48 -1.18
C TYR A 53 -7.70 -0.26 -0.44
N ARG A 54 -7.73 -0.16 0.88
CA ARG A 54 -8.84 -0.59 1.73
C ARG A 54 -9.22 0.56 2.66
N GLY A 55 -10.51 0.81 2.82
CA GLY A 55 -11.03 1.87 3.68
C GLY A 55 -12.23 1.37 4.49
N LEU A 56 -12.28 1.78 5.75
CA LEU A 56 -13.43 1.65 6.64
C LEU A 56 -13.78 3.06 7.10
N TYR A 57 -15.00 3.49 6.81
CA TYR A 57 -15.45 4.85 7.08
C TYR A 57 -16.57 4.83 8.12
N ASP A 58 -16.36 5.53 9.23
CA ASP A 58 -17.39 5.77 10.21
C ASP A 58 -18.00 7.16 9.96
N MET A 59 -19.25 7.18 9.49
CA MET A 59 -19.95 8.41 9.14
C MET A 59 -20.44 9.19 10.36
N ALA A 60 -20.54 8.55 11.53
CA ALA A 60 -20.93 9.21 12.77
C ALA A 60 -19.72 9.77 13.53
N ALA A 61 -18.55 9.13 13.37
CA ALA A 61 -17.28 9.56 13.97
C ALA A 61 -16.12 9.45 12.95
N PRO A 62 -15.93 10.44 12.05
CA PRO A 62 -14.94 10.36 10.96
C PRO A 62 -13.50 10.02 11.39
N ASP A 63 -13.02 10.47 12.55
CA ASP A 63 -11.69 10.15 13.09
C ASP A 63 -11.52 8.69 13.54
N SER A 64 -12.63 7.96 13.64
CA SER A 64 -12.64 6.51 13.83
C SER A 64 -12.47 5.73 12.53
N SER A 65 -12.42 6.42 11.38
CA SER A 65 -12.17 5.80 10.07
C SER A 65 -10.75 5.24 9.98
N ARG A 66 -10.58 4.22 9.15
CA ARG A 66 -9.34 3.47 9.00
C ARG A 66 -9.05 3.24 7.53
N PHE A 67 -7.78 3.22 7.16
CA PHE A 67 -7.38 2.95 5.78
C PHE A 67 -6.07 2.18 5.68
N LEU A 68 -5.78 1.71 4.48
CA LEU A 68 -4.53 1.03 4.19
C LEU A 68 -4.22 1.00 2.68
N LEU A 69 -2.95 1.14 2.33
CA LEU A 69 -2.42 0.90 0.99
C LEU A 69 -1.69 -0.44 0.90
N ALA A 70 -1.69 -1.03 -0.30
CA ALA A 70 -1.00 -2.29 -0.55
C ALA A 70 0.53 -2.23 -0.40
N THR A 71 1.12 -1.04 -0.56
CA THR A 71 2.57 -0.84 -0.48
C THR A 71 2.93 0.23 0.54
N GLY A 72 2.72 1.50 0.21
CA GLY A 72 3.08 2.67 0.99
C GLY A 72 2.63 3.93 0.25
N GLN A 73 2.67 5.08 0.92
CA GLN A 73 2.19 6.35 0.36
C GLN A 73 3.11 6.93 -0.73
N SER A 74 4.40 6.61 -0.70
CA SER A 74 5.38 7.16 -1.65
C SER A 74 5.56 6.26 -2.86
N GLY A 75 5.63 6.86 -4.05
CA GLY A 75 6.07 6.18 -5.27
C GLY A 75 7.60 6.12 -5.42
N HIS A 76 8.37 6.81 -4.57
CA HIS A 76 9.82 6.90 -4.70
C HIS A 76 10.51 5.71 -4.02
N PRO A 77 11.29 4.87 -4.72
CA PRO A 77 11.85 3.64 -4.15
C PRO A 77 12.75 3.81 -2.93
N LEU A 78 13.37 4.98 -2.77
CA LEU A 78 14.22 5.30 -1.60
C LEU A 78 13.45 5.96 -0.45
N SER A 79 12.14 6.17 -0.59
CA SER A 79 11.34 6.72 0.50
C SER A 79 11.12 5.67 1.59
N PRO A 80 11.17 6.04 2.88
CA PRO A 80 10.70 5.19 3.97
C PRO A 80 9.25 4.74 3.77
N HIS A 81 8.43 5.57 3.11
CA HIS A 81 7.01 5.33 2.86
C HIS A 81 6.74 4.61 1.52
N TYR A 82 7.75 3.99 0.90
CA TYR A 82 7.56 3.24 -0.35
C TYR A 82 6.85 1.90 -0.14
N ARG A 83 7.08 1.27 1.01
CA ARG A 83 6.61 -0.09 1.31
C ARG A 83 6.28 -0.35 2.78
N ASP A 84 6.23 0.69 3.60
CA ASP A 84 6.00 0.60 5.05
C ASP A 84 4.64 0.00 5.43
N GLN A 85 3.64 0.06 4.55
CA GLN A 85 2.31 -0.49 4.79
C GLN A 85 2.12 -1.93 4.30
N ASN A 86 3.07 -2.49 3.55
CA ASN A 86 2.89 -3.78 2.88
C ASN A 86 2.65 -4.95 3.86
N MET A 87 3.29 -4.93 5.02
CA MET A 87 3.13 -5.95 6.06
C MET A 87 1.76 -5.83 6.73
N LEU A 88 1.32 -4.60 7.03
CA LEU A 88 -0.03 -4.35 7.55
C LEU A 88 -1.10 -4.81 6.55
N TRP A 89 -0.88 -4.57 5.26
CA TRP A 89 -1.77 -5.01 4.20
C TRP A 89 -1.88 -6.51 4.06
N ARG A 90 -0.75 -7.21 4.17
CA ARG A 90 -0.71 -8.66 4.23
C ARG A 90 -1.53 -9.19 5.42
N ASP A 91 -1.38 -8.55 6.56
CA ASP A 91 -1.94 -9.01 7.84
C ASP A 91 -3.39 -8.52 8.06
N GLY A 92 -3.92 -7.69 7.15
CA GLY A 92 -5.27 -7.14 7.26
C GLY A 92 -5.42 -6.07 8.36
N CYS A 93 -4.31 -5.49 8.81
CA CYS A 93 -4.30 -4.40 9.79
C CYS A 93 -4.46 -3.05 9.09
N TYR A 94 -5.02 -2.06 9.79
CA TYR A 94 -5.31 -0.74 9.21
C TYR A 94 -4.63 0.38 9.98
N LEU A 95 -4.35 1.49 9.28
CA LEU A 95 -3.90 2.74 9.87
C LEU A 95 -5.10 3.65 10.22
N PRO A 96 -5.00 4.47 11.28
CA PRO A 96 -6.01 5.48 11.58
C PRO A 96 -6.07 6.56 10.49
N MET A 97 -7.29 6.98 10.14
CA MET A 97 -7.53 8.18 9.36
C MET A 97 -7.94 9.30 10.32
N GLN A 98 -7.10 10.31 10.45
CA GLN A 98 -7.43 11.53 11.18
C GLN A 98 -8.05 12.52 10.19
N VAL A 99 -9.25 12.99 10.50
CA VAL A 99 -10.02 13.95 9.69
C VAL A 99 -9.99 15.33 10.35
N ASP A 100 -9.79 15.37 11.67
CA ASP A 100 -9.54 16.58 12.44
C ASP A 100 -8.34 17.40 11.91
N GLU A 101 -8.37 18.70 12.21
CA GLU A 101 -7.35 19.66 11.82
C GLU A 101 -5.95 19.15 12.20
N ILE A 102 -5.03 19.15 11.21
CA ILE A 102 -3.63 18.74 11.41
C ILE A 102 -2.99 19.72 12.40
N ARG A 103 -3.04 19.40 13.69
CA ARG A 103 -2.32 20.15 14.72
C ARG A 103 -0.86 19.67 14.73
N PRO A 104 0.12 20.56 15.03
CA PRO A 104 1.54 20.20 15.02
C PRO A 104 1.93 19.04 15.94
N ASP A 105 1.10 18.75 16.95
CA ASP A 105 1.26 17.66 17.92
C ASP A 105 0.73 16.30 17.45
N HIS A 106 0.05 16.22 16.29
CA HIS A 106 -0.58 14.98 15.78
C HIS A 106 0.40 14.05 15.03
N GLY A 107 1.70 14.17 15.27
CA GLY A 107 2.71 13.25 14.74
C GLY A 107 3.06 13.47 13.27
N GLY A 108 2.78 14.66 12.71
CA GLY A 108 3.28 15.05 11.40
C GLY A 108 4.81 14.99 11.37
N VAL A 109 5.38 14.05 10.63
CA VAL A 109 6.84 13.84 10.57
C VAL A 109 7.55 15.05 9.91
N HIS A 110 6.88 15.72 8.97
CA HIS A 110 7.39 16.91 8.28
C HIS A 110 6.26 17.89 7.92
N VAL A 111 6.53 19.19 8.04
CA VAL A 111 5.61 20.28 7.63
C VAL A 111 6.28 21.10 6.52
N LEU A 112 5.58 21.28 5.39
CA LEU A 112 6.00 22.13 4.28
C LEU A 112 4.98 23.25 4.08
N THR A 113 5.40 24.50 4.27
CA THR A 113 4.57 25.68 3.97
C THR A 113 4.75 26.08 2.52
N LEU A 114 3.65 26.03 1.74
CA LEU A 114 3.62 26.51 0.36
C LEU A 114 3.02 27.92 0.33
N ALA A 115 3.78 28.88 -0.20
CA ALA A 115 3.30 30.25 -0.42
C ALA A 115 3.26 30.53 -1.94
N PRO A 116 2.32 31.35 -2.42
CA PRO A 116 2.27 31.75 -3.83
C PRO A 116 3.59 32.37 -4.28
N ALA A 117 3.98 32.07 -5.52
CA ALA A 117 5.00 32.87 -6.20
C ALA A 117 4.40 34.26 -6.49
N ARG A 118 5.19 35.32 -6.29
CA ARG A 118 4.77 36.71 -6.57
C ARG A 118 4.50 36.93 -8.05
#